data_AF-Q84G67-F1
#
_entry.id   AF-Q84G67-F1
#
_cell.length_a   1.000
_cell.length_b   1.000
_cell.length_c   1.000
_cell.angle_alpha   90.00
_cell.angle_beta   90.00
_cell.angle_gamma   90.00
#
_symmetry.space_group_name_H-M   'P 1'
#
loop_
_entity.id
_entity.type
_entity.pdbx_description
1 polymer ?
#
loop_
_entity_poly.entity_id
_entity_poly.type
_entity_poly.pdbx_seq_one_letter_code
_entity_poly.pdbx_strand_id
1 'polypeptide(L)'
;MSGSTITHLPDPSGFSSDPLTDLVRDGARQLIRQAVEAELAVLLERHAADRLDDGRARLVRHGHLPEREVLTGIGPVPVKVPRVRDRGAGEDRISFTPSILPRYLRKTKSVAELLPWLYLKGVSTGDFSEALAALLGPQAQGLSAATISRLKADWWNDYEAWQRRDLGMRRFLYIWADGVYFKPRMAEEKQCVLVIVGADEYGRKELLAMTDGFRESTQSWRELLLDLKRRGLKQDPKLAIGDGALGFWAALREVFATTREQRCWVHKTMNVLNALPKSLQVKAKGHLHDIWQAETKVQANAAFDYFIETYGVKYEKALAKLVKDRDALLTFYDFPAEHWKHIRTSNPIESTFATVRHRTRRTKGCLSRKTGLAMAFRLMMSAQKKWRKLDGQNRLPEIIQGIEFRDGLRHLQAAA
;
A
#
# COMPACT_ATOMS: atom_id res chain seq x y z
N MET A 1 39.02 22.11 -48.80
CA MET A 1 38.45 21.69 -47.51
C MET A 1 37.42 22.74 -47.08
N SER A 2 36.13 22.52 -47.33
CA SER A 2 35.08 23.44 -46.88
C SER A 2 34.76 23.14 -45.41
N GLY A 3 35.41 23.85 -44.49
CA GLY A 3 35.09 23.79 -43.07
C GLY A 3 33.74 24.44 -42.81
N SER A 4 32.72 23.62 -42.56
CA SER A 4 31.41 24.09 -42.09
C SER A 4 31.59 24.85 -40.77
N THR A 5 31.32 26.15 -40.77
CA THR A 5 31.32 27.03 -39.59
C THR A 5 29.98 26.99 -38.85
N ILE A 6 29.32 25.83 -38.86
CA ILE A 6 28.05 25.64 -38.15
C ILE A 6 28.38 25.13 -36.75
N THR A 7 28.46 26.04 -35.80
CA THR A 7 28.46 25.70 -34.38
C THR A 7 27.07 25.19 -34.03
N HIS A 8 26.93 23.89 -33.77
CA HIS A 8 25.68 23.35 -33.26
C HIS A 8 25.38 24.00 -31.91
N LEU A 9 24.31 24.79 -31.85
CA LEU A 9 23.80 25.32 -30.59
C LEU A 9 23.48 24.14 -29.67
N PRO A 10 23.91 24.17 -28.39
CA PRO A 10 23.57 23.12 -27.45
C PRO A 10 22.05 23.02 -27.35
N ASP A 11 21.54 21.79 -27.28
CA ASP A 11 20.10 21.54 -27.17
C ASP A 11 19.52 22.37 -26.01
N PRO A 12 18.55 23.27 -26.27
CA PRO A 12 17.95 24.12 -25.24
C PRO A 12 17.24 23.32 -24.14
N SER A 13 17.05 22.01 -24.32
CA SER A 13 16.52 21.09 -23.31
C SER A 13 17.50 20.84 -22.14
N GLY A 14 18.80 21.14 -22.30
CA GLY A 14 19.83 20.90 -21.27
C GLY A 14 20.27 19.44 -21.14
N PHE A 15 19.78 18.53 -21.99
CA PHE A 15 20.19 17.14 -22.02
C PHE A 15 21.35 16.91 -23.01
N SER A 16 22.38 16.17 -22.60
CA SER A 16 23.48 15.75 -23.47
C SER A 16 23.07 14.58 -24.36
N SER A 17 23.60 14.51 -25.59
CA SER A 17 23.47 13.32 -26.43
C SER A 17 24.02 12.08 -25.72
N ASP A 18 23.28 10.96 -25.77
CA ASP A 18 23.70 9.67 -25.24
C ASP A 18 23.73 8.61 -26.37
N PRO A 19 24.89 8.46 -27.05
CA PRO A 19 25.02 7.55 -28.18
C PRO A 19 24.73 6.09 -27.83
N LEU A 20 24.95 5.67 -26.58
CA LEU A 20 24.65 4.30 -26.15
C LEU A 20 23.14 4.09 -26.10
N THR A 21 22.40 5.02 -25.50
CA THR A 21 20.94 4.93 -25.44
C THR A 21 20.31 5.00 -26.83
N ASP A 22 20.85 5.81 -27.74
CA ASP A 22 20.38 5.87 -29.13
C ASP A 22 20.60 4.55 -29.87
N LEU A 23 21.78 3.93 -29.74
CA LEU A 23 22.05 2.60 -30.28
C LEU A 23 21.07 1.54 -29.74
N VAL A 24 20.78 1.58 -28.44
CA VAL A 24 19.84 0.65 -27.79
C VAL A 24 18.41 0.88 -28.28
N ARG A 25 17.98 2.13 -28.52
CA ARG A 25 16.67 2.45 -29.09
C ARG A 25 16.53 1.92 -30.51
N ASP A 26 17.56 2.09 -31.34
CA ASP A 26 17.56 1.55 -32.70
C ASP A 26 17.52 0.02 -32.71
N GLY A 27 18.29 -0.63 -31.84
CA GLY A 27 18.22 -2.07 -31.64
C GLY A 27 16.82 -2.53 -31.21
N ALA A 28 16.21 -1.84 -30.24
CA ALA A 28 14.85 -2.14 -29.79
C ALA A 28 13.82 -1.97 -30.92
N ARG A 29 13.94 -0.92 -31.74
CA ARG A 29 13.08 -0.70 -32.91
C ARG A 29 13.18 -1.85 -33.91
N GLN A 30 14.39 -2.33 -34.19
CA GLN A 30 14.62 -3.45 -35.10
C GLN A 30 14.04 -4.75 -34.55
N LEU A 31 14.28 -5.06 -33.28
CA LEU A 31 13.75 -6.26 -32.62
C LEU A 31 12.23 -6.29 -32.60
N ILE A 32 11.59 -5.16 -32.26
CA ILE A 32 10.13 -5.04 -32.27
C ILE A 32 9.59 -5.26 -33.69
N ARG A 33 10.24 -4.68 -34.71
CA ARG A 33 9.86 -4.88 -36.10
C ARG A 33 9.95 -6.35 -36.49
N GLN A 34 11.07 -7.02 -36.18
CA GLN A 34 11.27 -8.43 -36.48
C GLN A 34 10.21 -9.32 -35.82
N ALA A 35 9.90 -9.09 -34.54
CA ALA A 35 8.87 -9.84 -33.83
C ALA A 35 7.48 -9.65 -34.44
N VAL A 36 7.12 -8.41 -34.80
CA VAL A 36 5.84 -8.12 -35.47
C VAL A 36 5.76 -8.75 -36.86
N GLU A 37 6.84 -8.73 -37.63
CA GLU A 37 6.90 -9.38 -38.95
C GLU A 37 6.79 -10.90 -38.82
N ALA A 38 7.39 -11.50 -37.78
CA ALA A 38 7.25 -12.93 -37.50
C ALA A 38 5.79 -13.29 -37.15
N GLU A 39 5.12 -12.52 -36.29
CA GLU A 39 3.68 -12.74 -36.01
C GLU A 39 2.81 -12.59 -37.26
N LEU A 40 3.14 -11.64 -38.16
CA LEU A 40 2.44 -11.47 -39.42
C LEU A 40 2.66 -12.68 -40.35
N ALA A 41 3.89 -13.18 -40.44
CA ALA A 41 4.21 -14.33 -41.28
C ALA A 41 3.39 -15.56 -40.84
N VAL A 42 3.30 -15.81 -39.53
CA VAL A 42 2.47 -16.88 -38.96
C VAL A 42 0.99 -16.70 -39.34
N LEU A 43 0.46 -15.48 -39.29
CA LEU A 43 -0.93 -15.22 -39.71
C LEU A 43 -1.12 -15.48 -41.21
N LEU A 44 -0.21 -15.02 -42.06
CA LEU A 44 -0.31 -15.20 -43.51
C LEU A 44 -0.18 -16.68 -43.90
N GLU A 45 0.71 -17.43 -43.24
CA GLU A 45 0.89 -18.86 -43.45
C GLU A 45 -0.36 -19.65 -43.05
N ARG A 46 -0.97 -19.30 -41.91
CA ARG A 46 -2.25 -19.88 -41.46
C ARG A 46 -3.37 -19.72 -42.49
N HIS A 47 -3.36 -18.65 -43.28
CA HIS A 47 -4.36 -18.33 -44.30
C HIS A 47 -3.83 -18.53 -45.74
N ALA A 48 -2.71 -19.23 -45.93
CA ALA A 48 -2.08 -19.38 -47.25
C ALA A 48 -2.91 -20.21 -48.24
N ALA A 49 -3.70 -21.16 -47.73
CA ALA A 49 -4.61 -21.98 -48.52
C ALA A 49 -5.91 -21.24 -48.89
N ASP A 50 -6.24 -20.15 -48.18
CA ASP A 50 -7.48 -19.41 -48.39
C ASP A 50 -7.38 -18.54 -49.65
N ARG A 51 -8.10 -18.93 -50.70
CA ARG A 51 -8.18 -18.21 -51.97
C ARG A 51 -9.60 -17.76 -52.26
N LEU A 52 -9.71 -16.67 -53.01
CA LEU A 52 -10.97 -16.24 -53.61
C LEU A 52 -11.31 -17.14 -54.81
N ASP A 53 -12.55 -17.07 -55.29
CA ASP A 53 -13.02 -17.82 -56.47
C ASP A 53 -12.20 -17.52 -57.73
N ASP A 54 -11.55 -16.36 -57.79
CA ASP A 54 -10.65 -15.95 -58.87
C ASP A 54 -9.18 -16.40 -58.69
N GLY A 55 -8.90 -17.26 -57.71
CA GLY A 55 -7.59 -17.85 -57.43
C GLY A 55 -6.60 -16.93 -56.68
N ARG A 56 -6.96 -15.66 -56.44
CA ARG A 56 -6.12 -14.73 -55.66
C ARG A 56 -6.16 -15.11 -54.18
N ALA A 57 -5.05 -14.87 -53.47
CA ALA A 57 -5.01 -15.05 -52.01
C ALA A 57 -6.04 -14.13 -51.33
N ARG A 58 -6.79 -14.70 -50.38
CA ARG A 58 -7.80 -13.98 -49.60
C ARG A 58 -7.18 -12.91 -48.72
N LEU A 59 -6.10 -13.24 -48.01
CA LEU A 59 -5.39 -12.35 -47.10
C LEU A 59 -4.06 -11.91 -47.71
N VAL A 60 -3.85 -10.60 -47.84
CA VAL A 60 -2.60 -10.06 -48.40
C VAL A 60 -2.01 -8.96 -47.52
N ARG A 61 -0.69 -8.82 -47.53
CA ARG A 61 0.00 -7.65 -46.96
C ARG A 61 -0.39 -6.39 -47.76
N HIS A 62 -0.69 -5.31 -47.05
CA HIS A 62 -1.17 -4.05 -47.62
C HIS A 62 -0.54 -2.83 -46.92
N GLY A 63 0.78 -2.76 -46.98
CA GLY A 63 1.56 -1.66 -46.41
C GLY A 63 1.61 -1.70 -44.88
N HIS A 64 1.58 -0.53 -44.25
CA HIS A 64 1.71 -0.36 -42.81
C HIS A 64 0.72 0.69 -42.30
N LEU A 65 0.39 0.60 -41.01
CA LEU A 65 -0.23 1.70 -40.29
C LEU A 65 0.76 2.87 -40.14
N PRO A 66 0.25 4.09 -39.87
CA PRO A 66 1.10 5.23 -39.53
C PRO A 66 2.07 4.88 -38.41
N GLU A 67 3.30 5.39 -38.52
CA GLU A 67 4.29 5.24 -37.45
C GLU A 67 3.78 5.93 -36.19
N ARG A 68 4.03 5.32 -35.05
CA ARG A 68 3.69 5.88 -33.73
C ARG A 68 4.80 5.58 -32.75
N GLU A 69 4.94 6.42 -31.74
CA GLU A 69 5.88 6.16 -30.66
C GLU A 69 5.24 5.36 -29.53
N VAL A 70 6.03 4.48 -28.95
CA VAL A 70 5.74 3.77 -27.69
C VAL A 70 6.79 4.18 -26.69
N LEU A 71 6.38 4.78 -25.58
CA LEU A 71 7.29 5.15 -24.48
C LEU A 71 7.75 3.89 -23.72
N THR A 72 9.05 3.66 -23.71
CA THR A 72 9.70 2.51 -23.05
C THR A 72 10.65 2.97 -21.95
N GLY A 73 11.28 2.02 -21.24
CA GLY A 73 12.29 2.32 -20.22
C GLY A 73 13.58 2.94 -20.75
N ILE A 74 13.78 2.96 -22.07
CA ILE A 74 14.91 3.62 -22.75
C ILE A 74 14.48 4.90 -23.48
N GLY A 75 13.24 5.36 -23.28
CA GLY A 75 12.65 6.48 -24.00
C GLY A 75 11.65 6.06 -25.08
N PRO A 76 11.16 7.01 -25.90
CA PRO A 76 10.26 6.72 -27.00
C PRO A 76 10.92 5.85 -28.06
N VAL A 77 10.24 4.78 -28.48
CA VAL A 77 10.67 3.93 -29.60
C VAL A 77 9.61 4.04 -30.71
N PRO A 78 10.00 4.47 -31.92
CA PRO A 78 9.08 4.56 -33.05
C PRO A 78 8.78 3.17 -33.60
N VAL A 79 7.50 2.82 -33.67
CA VAL A 79 7.02 1.51 -34.13
C VAL A 79 6.08 1.67 -35.32
N LYS A 80 6.18 0.71 -36.23
CA LYS A 80 5.36 0.64 -37.45
C LYS A 80 4.80 -0.76 -37.57
N VAL A 81 3.47 -0.87 -37.59
CA VAL A 81 2.77 -2.17 -37.63
C VAL A 81 2.33 -2.43 -39.07
N PRO A 82 2.65 -3.58 -39.67
CA PRO A 82 2.22 -3.93 -41.00
C PRO A 82 0.70 -4.15 -41.02
N ARG A 83 0.09 -3.89 -42.18
CA ARG A 83 -1.35 -4.01 -42.39
C ARG A 83 -1.63 -5.20 -43.29
N VAL A 84 -2.70 -5.92 -42.98
CA VAL A 84 -3.29 -6.92 -43.89
C VAL A 84 -4.58 -6.37 -44.49
N ARG A 85 -4.89 -6.83 -45.70
CA ARG A 85 -6.18 -6.63 -46.36
C ARG A 85 -6.78 -8.01 -46.59
N ASP A 86 -7.85 -8.31 -45.87
CA ASP A 86 -8.75 -9.40 -46.21
C ASP A 86 -9.62 -8.97 -47.40
N ARG A 87 -9.63 -9.79 -48.45
CA ARG A 87 -10.39 -9.58 -49.69
C ARG A 87 -11.66 -10.43 -49.75
N GLY A 88 -11.94 -11.24 -48.73
CA GLY A 88 -13.15 -12.07 -48.66
C GLY A 88 -14.43 -11.23 -48.65
N ALA A 89 -15.48 -11.77 -49.27
CA ALA A 89 -16.83 -11.22 -49.18
C ALA A 89 -17.52 -11.80 -47.93
N GLY A 90 -17.73 -10.96 -46.91
CA GLY A 90 -18.37 -11.35 -45.64
C GLY A 90 -18.13 -10.34 -44.53
N GLU A 91 -18.91 -10.45 -43.45
CA GLU A 91 -18.79 -9.59 -42.26
C GLU A 91 -17.61 -9.99 -41.36
N ASP A 92 -17.21 -11.27 -41.38
CA ASP A 92 -16.06 -11.79 -40.63
C ASP A 92 -14.72 -11.51 -41.35
N ARG A 93 -14.23 -10.27 -41.19
CA ARG A 93 -12.93 -9.86 -41.73
C ARG A 93 -11.77 -10.28 -40.85
N ILE A 94 -10.77 -10.91 -41.45
CA ILE A 94 -9.51 -11.23 -40.80
C ILE A 94 -8.71 -9.94 -40.59
N SER A 95 -8.30 -9.69 -39.35
CA SER A 95 -7.49 -8.52 -39.00
C SER A 95 -6.21 -8.93 -38.28
N PHE A 96 -5.14 -8.15 -38.49
CA PHE A 96 -3.87 -8.36 -37.79
C PHE A 96 -3.74 -7.36 -36.66
N THR A 97 -3.44 -7.84 -35.45
CA THR A 97 -3.06 -7.02 -34.30
C THR A 97 -1.98 -7.79 -33.55
N PRO A 98 -0.72 -7.32 -33.57
CA PRO A 98 0.37 -8.03 -32.91
C PRO A 98 0.16 -8.12 -31.41
N SER A 99 0.54 -9.26 -30.82
CA SER A 99 0.44 -9.53 -29.39
C SER A 99 1.29 -8.56 -28.56
N ILE A 100 2.51 -8.28 -29.04
CA ILE A 100 3.46 -7.37 -28.36
C ILE A 100 3.15 -5.88 -28.58
N LEU A 101 2.38 -5.54 -29.62
CA LEU A 101 1.95 -4.17 -29.93
C LEU A 101 0.44 -4.07 -30.14
N PRO A 102 -0.36 -4.19 -29.05
CA PRO A 102 -1.81 -4.00 -29.14
C PRO A 102 -2.20 -2.64 -29.71
N ARG A 103 -3.42 -2.56 -30.25
CA ARG A 103 -3.98 -1.29 -30.73
C ARG A 103 -3.95 -0.26 -29.61
N TYR A 104 -3.63 0.98 -29.98
CA TYR A 104 -3.51 2.12 -29.06
C TYR A 104 -2.47 2.02 -27.93
N LEU A 105 -1.60 0.99 -27.89
CA LEU A 105 -0.46 0.96 -26.97
C LEU A 105 0.42 2.21 -27.19
N ARG A 106 0.58 3.03 -26.15
CA ARG A 106 1.42 4.24 -26.16
C ARG A 106 2.65 4.13 -25.25
N LYS A 107 2.69 3.14 -24.37
CA LYS A 107 3.78 2.95 -23.41
C LYS A 107 3.82 1.52 -22.90
N THR A 108 5.00 1.11 -22.46
CA THR A 108 5.22 -0.17 -21.79
C THR A 108 4.60 -0.18 -20.38
N LYS A 109 4.30 -1.39 -19.89
CA LYS A 109 3.75 -1.60 -18.55
C LYS A 109 4.66 -1.04 -17.45
N SER A 110 5.97 -1.25 -17.55
CA SER A 110 6.94 -0.74 -16.57
C SER A 110 6.92 0.79 -16.44
N VAL A 111 6.83 1.52 -17.56
CA VAL A 111 6.69 2.98 -17.54
C VAL A 111 5.35 3.40 -16.93
N ALA A 112 4.26 2.70 -17.26
CA ALA A 112 2.95 2.97 -16.64
C ALA A 112 2.96 2.73 -15.12
N GLU A 113 3.66 1.71 -14.66
CA GLU A 113 3.82 1.34 -13.25
C GLU A 113 4.79 2.24 -12.47
N LEU A 114 5.71 2.96 -13.14
CA LEU A 114 6.60 3.95 -12.52
C LEU A 114 5.85 5.19 -12.02
N LEU A 115 4.84 5.64 -12.76
CA LEU A 115 4.08 6.86 -12.44
C LEU A 115 3.43 6.83 -11.06
N PRO A 116 2.81 5.70 -10.62
CA PRO A 116 2.45 5.51 -9.22
C PRO A 116 3.55 5.86 -8.25
N TRP A 117 4.76 5.35 -8.49
CA TRP A 117 5.89 5.53 -7.60
C TRP A 117 6.39 6.97 -7.58
N LEU A 118 6.41 7.66 -8.72
CA LEU A 118 6.74 9.09 -8.77
C LEU A 118 5.75 9.90 -7.91
N TYR A 119 4.45 9.62 -8.05
CA TYR A 119 3.43 10.25 -7.20
C TYR A 119 3.65 9.90 -5.73
N LEU A 120 3.91 8.62 -5.46
CA LEU A 120 4.16 8.07 -4.14
C LEU A 120 5.35 8.71 -3.45
N LYS A 121 6.36 9.10 -4.22
CA LYS A 121 7.59 9.71 -3.75
C LYS A 121 7.47 11.23 -3.59
N GLY A 122 6.28 11.77 -3.85
CA GLY A 122 5.95 13.18 -3.62
C GLY A 122 6.27 14.08 -4.80
N VAL A 123 6.51 13.53 -5.99
CA VAL A 123 6.57 14.32 -7.21
C VAL A 123 5.14 14.78 -7.54
N SER A 124 4.94 16.07 -7.75
CA SER A 124 3.64 16.62 -8.12
C SER A 124 3.21 16.08 -9.48
N THR A 125 1.90 15.97 -9.74
CA THR A 125 1.42 15.59 -11.08
C THR A 125 1.89 16.57 -12.17
N GLY A 126 2.11 17.84 -11.81
CA GLY A 126 2.64 18.85 -12.73
C GLY A 126 4.11 18.61 -13.11
N ASP A 127 4.90 18.10 -12.17
CA ASP A 127 6.35 17.90 -12.33
C ASP A 127 6.68 16.52 -12.91
N PHE A 128 5.68 15.71 -13.22
CA PHE A 128 5.91 14.37 -13.74
C PHE A 128 6.55 14.37 -15.12
N SER A 129 6.16 15.32 -15.97
CA SER A 129 6.75 15.44 -17.31
C SER A 129 8.24 15.73 -17.20
N GLU A 130 8.64 16.58 -16.24
CA GLU A 130 10.05 16.87 -15.95
C GLU A 130 10.77 15.64 -15.38
N ALA A 131 10.19 14.96 -14.40
CA ALA A 131 10.79 13.75 -13.81
C ALA A 131 10.96 12.61 -14.83
N LEU A 132 10.01 12.44 -15.76
CA LEU A 132 10.14 11.47 -16.84
C LEU A 132 11.13 11.92 -17.90
N ALA A 133 11.14 13.20 -18.28
CA ALA A 133 12.13 13.72 -19.21
C ALA A 133 13.56 13.51 -18.66
N ALA A 134 13.75 13.73 -17.37
CA ALA A 134 15.00 13.48 -16.67
C ALA A 134 15.44 12.01 -16.69
N LEU A 135 14.50 11.06 -16.65
CA LEU A 135 14.78 9.63 -16.59
C LEU A 135 14.84 8.95 -17.96
N LEU A 136 14.02 9.39 -18.92
CA LEU A 136 13.77 8.70 -20.19
C LEU A 136 14.12 9.56 -21.42
N GLY A 137 14.62 10.78 -21.20
CA GLY A 137 15.03 11.74 -22.23
C GLY A 137 13.94 12.78 -22.55
N PRO A 138 14.32 13.90 -23.21
CA PRO A 138 13.44 15.07 -23.43
C PRO A 138 12.19 14.75 -24.27
N GLN A 139 12.23 13.69 -25.07
CA GLN A 139 11.12 13.21 -25.88
C GLN A 139 10.10 12.39 -25.09
N ALA A 140 10.34 12.11 -23.80
CA ALA A 140 9.43 11.41 -22.91
C ALA A 140 8.22 12.29 -22.48
N GLN A 141 7.55 12.91 -23.45
CA GLN A 141 6.35 13.72 -23.26
C GLN A 141 5.13 12.77 -23.14
N GLY A 142 4.95 12.17 -21.97
CA GLY A 142 4.10 10.98 -21.84
C GLY A 142 2.87 11.10 -20.95
N LEU A 143 2.75 12.14 -20.13
CA LEU A 143 1.71 12.20 -19.11
C LEU A 143 0.72 13.31 -19.37
N SER A 144 -0.22 13.01 -20.25
CA SER A 144 -1.49 13.72 -20.19
C SER A 144 -2.15 13.48 -18.83
N ALA A 145 -2.86 14.49 -18.31
CA ALA A 145 -3.70 14.38 -17.13
C ALA A 145 -4.66 13.15 -17.21
N ALA A 146 -5.06 12.77 -18.44
CA ALA A 146 -5.86 11.58 -18.72
C ALA A 146 -5.17 10.26 -18.34
N THR A 147 -3.85 10.13 -18.50
CA THR A 147 -3.11 8.94 -18.03
C THR A 147 -3.19 8.83 -16.51
N ILE A 148 -2.97 9.95 -15.82
CA ILE A 148 -3.00 9.98 -14.35
C ILE A 148 -4.41 9.66 -13.85
N SER A 149 -5.44 10.15 -14.54
CA SER A 149 -6.84 9.82 -14.24
C SER A 149 -7.12 8.31 -14.35
N ARG A 150 -6.71 7.68 -15.46
CA ARG A 150 -6.85 6.21 -15.63
C ARG A 150 -6.14 5.42 -14.55
N LEU A 151 -4.91 5.80 -14.23
CA LEU A 151 -4.12 5.14 -13.19
C LEU A 151 -4.80 5.21 -11.81
N LYS A 152 -5.41 6.36 -11.49
CA LYS A 152 -6.19 6.52 -10.25
C LYS A 152 -7.42 5.62 -10.25
N ALA A 153 -8.04 5.39 -11.40
CA ALA A 153 -9.15 4.45 -11.55
C ALA A 153 -8.67 3.00 -11.35
N ASP A 154 -7.53 2.63 -11.93
CA ASP A 154 -6.94 1.30 -11.75
C ASP A 154 -6.64 1.01 -10.27
N TRP A 155 -6.06 1.96 -9.52
CA TRP A 155 -5.84 1.76 -8.09
C TRP A 155 -7.13 1.65 -7.29
N TRP A 156 -8.18 2.33 -7.73
CA TRP A 156 -9.48 2.19 -7.10
C TRP A 156 -10.04 0.78 -7.33
N ASN A 157 -9.95 0.27 -8.56
CA ASN A 157 -10.36 -1.09 -8.89
C ASN A 157 -9.55 -2.13 -8.08
N ASP A 158 -8.23 -1.93 -7.96
CA ASP A 158 -7.37 -2.77 -7.11
C ASP A 158 -7.80 -2.73 -5.64
N TYR A 159 -8.09 -1.53 -5.12
CA TYR A 159 -8.58 -1.34 -3.75
C TYR A 159 -9.93 -2.05 -3.53
N GLU A 160 -10.85 -1.91 -4.47
CA GLU A 160 -12.17 -2.54 -4.45
C GLU A 160 -12.10 -4.07 -4.52
N ALA A 161 -11.24 -4.60 -5.38
CA ALA A 161 -10.98 -6.03 -5.46
C ALA A 161 -10.36 -6.55 -4.15
N TRP A 162 -9.36 -5.83 -3.63
CA TRP A 162 -8.71 -6.16 -2.36
C TRP A 162 -9.66 -6.08 -1.15
N GLN A 163 -10.61 -5.15 -1.17
CA GLN A 163 -11.62 -5.02 -0.12
C GLN A 163 -12.55 -6.23 -0.07
N ARG A 164 -12.79 -6.91 -1.19
CA ARG A 164 -13.68 -8.08 -1.29
C ARG A 164 -12.95 -9.42 -1.20
N ARG A 165 -11.63 -9.41 -1.03
CA ARG A 165 -10.83 -10.63 -1.02
C ARG A 165 -11.21 -11.56 0.14
N ASP A 166 -11.04 -12.86 -0.09
CA ASP A 166 -11.21 -13.88 0.93
C ASP A 166 -10.06 -13.85 1.95
N LEU A 167 -10.42 -13.96 3.23
CA LEU A 167 -9.54 -14.06 4.39
C LEU A 167 -9.60 -15.46 5.02
N GLY A 168 -10.47 -16.35 4.55
CA GLY A 168 -10.74 -17.66 5.13
C GLY A 168 -9.58 -18.65 5.12
N MET A 169 -8.62 -18.47 4.21
CA MET A 169 -7.45 -19.34 4.07
C MET A 169 -6.38 -19.14 5.17
N ARG A 170 -6.51 -18.13 6.04
CA ARG A 170 -5.52 -17.82 7.07
C ARG A 170 -6.16 -17.51 8.41
N ARG A 171 -5.49 -17.91 9.48
CA ARG A 171 -5.84 -17.53 10.84
C ARG A 171 -5.03 -16.31 11.24
N PHE A 172 -5.69 -15.24 11.69
CA PHE A 172 -5.03 -14.07 12.27
C PHE A 172 -5.18 -14.08 13.78
N LEU A 173 -4.04 -14.07 14.49
CA LEU A 173 -4.03 -14.17 15.95
C LEU A 173 -4.05 -12.80 16.60
N TYR A 174 -3.38 -11.81 16.00
CA TYR A 174 -3.35 -10.44 16.52
C TYR A 174 -3.90 -9.49 15.48
N ILE A 175 -4.61 -8.46 15.94
CA ILE A 175 -5.00 -7.33 15.12
C ILE A 175 -4.56 -6.01 15.76
N TRP A 176 -4.11 -5.07 14.94
CA TRP A 176 -3.89 -3.68 15.32
C TRP A 176 -4.96 -2.84 14.64
N ALA A 177 -5.55 -1.91 15.38
CA ALA A 177 -6.55 -0.98 14.88
C ALA A 177 -6.14 0.47 15.18
N ASP A 178 -6.35 1.35 14.21
CA ASP A 178 -6.10 2.79 14.36
C ASP A 178 -7.01 3.62 13.44
N GLY A 179 -7.30 4.84 13.88
CA GLY A 179 -8.01 5.88 13.12
C GLY A 179 -7.03 6.92 12.59
N VAL A 180 -6.85 7.00 11.28
CA VAL A 180 -5.86 7.89 10.67
C VAL A 180 -6.50 9.04 9.94
N TYR A 181 -6.19 10.25 10.38
CA TYR A 181 -6.76 11.47 9.83
C TYR A 181 -5.96 12.02 8.65
N PHE A 182 -6.66 12.28 7.55
CA PHE A 182 -6.18 13.02 6.38
C PHE A 182 -7.03 14.25 6.13
N LYS A 183 -6.48 15.27 5.49
CA LYS A 183 -7.24 16.44 5.02
C LYS A 183 -7.25 16.47 3.48
N PRO A 184 -8.33 15.99 2.82
CA PRO A 184 -8.51 16.12 1.37
C PRO A 184 -8.73 17.58 0.93
N ARG A 185 -8.65 17.86 -0.38
CA ARG A 185 -9.01 19.19 -0.94
C ARG A 185 -10.52 19.42 -0.87
N MET A 186 -10.94 20.65 -0.59
CA MET A 186 -12.34 21.10 -0.46
C MET A 186 -13.15 20.40 0.64
N ALA A 187 -12.55 19.52 1.43
CA ALA A 187 -13.19 18.97 2.62
C ALA A 187 -12.95 19.91 3.80
N GLU A 188 -14.02 20.45 4.36
CA GLU A 188 -13.97 21.26 5.59
C GLU A 188 -13.48 20.41 6.78
N GLU A 189 -13.84 19.13 6.80
CA GLU A 189 -13.52 18.18 7.87
C GLU A 189 -12.31 17.28 7.55
N LYS A 190 -11.57 16.90 8.60
CA LYS A 190 -10.55 15.85 8.51
C LYS A 190 -11.24 14.51 8.29
N GLN A 191 -10.86 13.82 7.24
CA GLN A 191 -11.37 12.49 6.95
C GLN A 191 -10.62 11.46 7.80
N CYS A 192 -11.35 10.62 8.53
CA CYS A 192 -10.76 9.51 9.28
C CYS A 192 -10.74 8.25 8.41
N VAL A 193 -9.60 7.58 8.34
CA VAL A 193 -9.47 6.28 7.69
C VAL A 193 -9.24 5.25 8.78
N LEU A 194 -10.19 4.33 8.93
CA LEU A 194 -10.08 3.24 9.88
C LEU A 194 -9.24 2.13 9.28
N VAL A 195 -8.24 1.68 10.01
CA VAL A 195 -7.24 0.74 9.52
C VAL A 195 -7.18 -0.45 10.47
N ILE A 196 -7.17 -1.66 9.90
CA ILE A 196 -6.87 -2.89 10.63
C ILE A 196 -5.71 -3.60 9.97
N VAL A 197 -4.66 -3.88 10.75
CA VAL A 197 -3.55 -4.77 10.38
C VAL A 197 -3.68 -6.05 11.18
N GLY A 198 -3.41 -7.20 10.60
CA GLY A 198 -3.43 -8.50 11.27
C GLY A 198 -2.07 -9.17 11.22
N ALA A 199 -1.77 -10.03 12.19
CA ALA A 199 -0.67 -10.98 12.11
C ALA A 199 -1.22 -12.41 12.02
N ASP A 200 -0.79 -13.14 11.00
CA ASP A 200 -1.21 -14.53 10.78
C ASP A 200 -0.51 -15.52 11.71
N GLU A 201 -0.90 -16.79 11.63
CA GLU A 201 -0.31 -17.93 12.35
C GLU A 201 1.17 -18.18 12.08
N TYR A 202 1.75 -17.52 11.08
CA TYR A 202 3.19 -17.53 10.77
C TYR A 202 3.87 -16.22 11.16
N GLY A 203 3.17 -15.35 11.91
CA GLY A 203 3.66 -14.06 12.39
C GLY A 203 3.79 -13.01 11.29
N ARG A 204 3.27 -13.25 10.08
CA ARG A 204 3.34 -12.30 8.98
C ARG A 204 2.27 -11.24 9.16
N LYS A 205 2.68 -9.97 9.12
CA LYS A 205 1.77 -8.84 9.24
C LYS A 205 1.17 -8.49 7.88
N GLU A 206 -0.13 -8.21 7.84
CA GLU A 206 -0.86 -7.84 6.63
C GLU A 206 -1.95 -6.81 6.93
N LEU A 207 -2.16 -5.86 6.03
CA LEU A 207 -3.30 -4.95 6.06
C LEU A 207 -4.58 -5.76 5.83
N LEU A 208 -5.47 -5.85 6.81
CA LEU A 208 -6.74 -6.56 6.68
C LEU A 208 -7.83 -5.66 6.13
N ALA A 209 -7.93 -4.44 6.64
CA ALA A 209 -8.94 -3.49 6.24
C ALA A 209 -8.43 -2.06 6.27
N MET A 210 -8.99 -1.25 5.38
CA MET A 210 -8.79 0.18 5.32
C MET A 210 -10.06 0.78 4.71
N THR A 211 -10.82 1.52 5.50
CA THR A 211 -12.07 2.12 5.06
C THR A 211 -12.14 3.58 5.45
N ASP A 212 -12.89 4.34 4.68
CA ASP A 212 -13.26 5.68 5.05
C ASP A 212 -14.27 5.62 6.20
N GLY A 213 -13.88 6.08 7.38
CA GLY A 213 -14.78 6.27 8.51
C GLY A 213 -15.15 7.74 8.57
N PHE A 214 -16.45 8.06 8.43
CA PHE A 214 -16.90 9.44 8.66
C PHE A 214 -16.46 9.93 10.05
N ARG A 215 -16.48 9.03 11.05
CA ARG A 215 -15.94 9.19 12.40
C ARG A 215 -15.46 7.83 12.95
N GLU A 216 -14.65 7.85 14.00
CA GLU A 216 -14.32 6.68 14.85
C GLU A 216 -15.51 6.26 15.75
N SER A 217 -16.70 6.17 15.18
CA SER A 217 -17.89 5.72 15.90
C SER A 217 -17.88 4.20 16.09
N THR A 218 -18.59 3.72 17.11
CA THR A 218 -18.81 2.28 17.32
C THR A 218 -19.39 1.62 16.07
N GLN A 219 -20.36 2.27 15.42
CA GLN A 219 -21.00 1.74 14.21
C GLN A 219 -19.99 1.54 13.06
N SER A 220 -19.14 2.52 12.76
CA SER A 220 -18.14 2.41 11.68
C SER A 220 -17.17 1.26 11.93
N TRP A 221 -16.73 1.08 13.19
CA TRP A 221 -15.85 -0.03 13.56
C TRP A 221 -16.59 -1.37 13.50
N ARG A 222 -17.85 -1.43 13.96
CA ARG A 222 -18.68 -2.63 13.93
C ARG A 222 -18.89 -3.12 12.51
N GLU A 223 -19.25 -2.22 11.58
CA GLU A 223 -19.38 -2.54 10.16
C GLU A 223 -18.08 -3.11 9.58
N LEU A 224 -16.93 -2.48 9.91
CA LEU A 224 -15.63 -2.93 9.46
C LEU A 224 -15.27 -4.33 10.00
N LEU A 225 -15.52 -4.58 11.28
CA LEU A 225 -15.22 -5.87 11.92
C LEU A 225 -16.16 -6.98 11.42
N LEU A 226 -17.45 -6.67 11.22
CA LEU A 226 -18.41 -7.61 10.60
C LEU A 226 -18.01 -7.92 9.15
N ASP A 227 -17.49 -6.94 8.41
CA ASP A 227 -16.95 -7.16 7.08
C ASP A 227 -15.76 -8.13 7.09
N LEU A 228 -14.85 -8.03 8.08
CA LEU A 228 -13.79 -9.04 8.25
C LEU A 228 -14.38 -10.45 8.40
N LYS A 229 -15.40 -10.63 9.25
CA LYS A 229 -16.05 -11.93 9.46
C LYS A 229 -16.70 -12.44 8.17
N ARG A 230 -17.44 -11.59 7.46
CA ARG A 230 -18.07 -11.95 6.17
C ARG A 230 -17.07 -12.41 5.12
N ARG A 231 -15.89 -11.79 5.08
CA ARG A 231 -14.79 -12.17 4.18
C ARG A 231 -14.02 -13.40 4.63
N GLY A 232 -14.40 -14.06 5.73
CA GLY A 232 -13.80 -15.33 6.15
C GLY A 232 -12.90 -15.26 7.37
N LEU A 233 -12.79 -14.12 8.07
CA LEU A 233 -12.11 -14.07 9.38
C LEU A 233 -12.97 -14.73 10.46
N LYS A 234 -13.06 -16.07 10.40
CA LYS A 234 -14.00 -16.88 11.20
C LYS A 234 -13.62 -16.97 12.68
N GLN A 235 -12.31 -16.96 12.96
CA GLN A 235 -11.80 -17.07 14.32
C GLN A 235 -11.56 -15.68 14.88
N ASP A 236 -12.05 -15.47 16.09
CA ASP A 236 -11.73 -14.28 16.86
C ASP A 236 -10.21 -14.20 17.06
N PRO A 237 -9.57 -13.05 16.76
CA PRO A 237 -8.19 -12.81 17.16
C PRO A 237 -8.02 -13.00 18.66
N LYS A 238 -6.83 -13.40 19.09
CA LYS A 238 -6.50 -13.57 20.50
C LYS A 238 -6.24 -12.23 21.20
N LEU A 239 -5.74 -11.24 20.45
CA LEU A 239 -5.43 -9.91 20.96
C LEU A 239 -5.73 -8.83 19.92
N ALA A 240 -6.40 -7.76 20.35
CA ALA A 240 -6.51 -6.52 19.61
C ALA A 240 -5.69 -5.41 20.27
N ILE A 241 -4.92 -4.69 19.47
CA ILE A 241 -4.05 -3.59 19.91
C ILE A 241 -4.55 -2.28 19.29
N GLY A 242 -4.76 -1.24 20.07
CA GLY A 242 -5.19 0.07 19.53
C GLY A 242 -5.04 1.21 20.52
N ASP A 243 -5.35 2.44 20.08
CA ASP A 243 -5.49 3.59 20.99
C ASP A 243 -6.79 3.50 21.81
N GLY A 244 -7.00 4.42 22.75
CA GLY A 244 -8.15 4.53 23.63
C GLY A 244 -9.47 4.93 22.98
N ALA A 245 -9.58 4.95 21.65
CA ALA A 245 -10.80 5.35 20.94
C ALA A 245 -11.99 4.43 21.29
N LEU A 246 -12.97 4.97 22.02
CA LEU A 246 -14.05 4.18 22.63
C LEU A 246 -14.87 3.36 21.62
N GLY A 247 -15.05 3.85 20.39
CA GLY A 247 -15.85 3.19 19.37
C GLY A 247 -15.30 1.83 18.95
N PHE A 248 -13.98 1.70 18.78
CA PHE A 248 -13.36 0.44 18.37
C PHE A 248 -13.59 -0.67 19.39
N TRP A 249 -13.38 -0.36 20.67
CA TRP A 249 -13.46 -1.36 21.74
C TRP A 249 -14.88 -1.82 22.03
N ALA A 250 -15.85 -0.91 21.95
CA ALA A 250 -17.26 -1.29 22.02
C ALA A 250 -17.62 -2.25 20.89
N ALA A 251 -17.24 -1.93 19.65
CA ALA A 251 -17.50 -2.79 18.50
C ALA A 251 -16.74 -4.13 18.58
N LEU A 252 -15.52 -4.13 19.11
CA LEU A 252 -14.70 -5.32 19.28
C LEU A 252 -15.39 -6.32 20.23
N ARG A 253 -15.89 -5.85 21.37
CA ARG A 253 -16.60 -6.70 22.35
C ARG A 253 -17.86 -7.34 21.78
N GLU A 254 -18.57 -6.62 20.91
CA GLU A 254 -19.75 -7.15 20.22
C GLU A 254 -19.40 -8.18 19.15
N VAL A 255 -18.40 -7.89 18.31
CA VAL A 255 -18.11 -8.70 17.11
C VAL A 255 -17.16 -9.85 17.42
N PHE A 256 -16.11 -9.62 18.18
CA PHE A 256 -15.08 -10.59 18.53
C PHE A 256 -14.97 -10.73 20.07
N ALA A 257 -16.03 -11.24 20.69
CA ALA A 257 -16.22 -11.27 22.14
C ALA A 257 -15.09 -11.95 22.93
N THR A 258 -14.35 -12.87 22.31
CA THR A 258 -13.24 -13.58 22.98
C THR A 258 -11.89 -12.88 22.81
N THR A 259 -11.81 -11.82 22.00
CA THR A 259 -10.57 -11.07 21.76
C THR A 259 -10.22 -10.22 22.97
N ARG A 260 -8.99 -10.39 23.46
CA ARG A 260 -8.48 -9.56 24.56
C ARG A 260 -8.05 -8.18 24.07
N GLU A 261 -8.14 -7.19 24.95
CA GLU A 261 -7.79 -5.81 24.63
C GLU A 261 -6.40 -5.43 25.13
N GLN A 262 -5.59 -4.85 24.25
CA GLN A 262 -4.32 -4.24 24.59
C GLN A 262 -4.30 -2.77 24.15
N ARG A 263 -4.13 -1.84 25.09
CA ARG A 263 -3.97 -0.42 24.76
C ARG A 263 -2.53 -0.12 24.37
N CYS A 264 -2.36 0.70 23.33
CA CYS A 264 -1.05 1.11 22.86
C CYS A 264 -0.34 2.01 23.90
N TRP A 265 0.85 1.60 24.34
CA TRP A 265 1.66 2.37 25.28
C TRP A 265 2.20 3.68 24.70
N VAL A 266 2.44 3.76 23.39
CA VAL A 266 2.91 4.99 22.74
C VAL A 266 1.83 6.07 22.80
N HIS A 267 0.61 5.75 22.35
CA HIS A 267 -0.52 6.67 22.43
C HIS A 267 -0.89 6.99 23.88
N LYS A 268 -0.88 5.99 24.77
CA LYS A 268 -1.12 6.21 26.19
C LYS A 268 -0.14 7.21 26.80
N THR A 269 1.16 7.01 26.56
CA THR A 269 2.21 7.89 27.05
C THR A 269 1.98 9.32 26.55
N MET A 270 1.74 9.51 25.25
CA MET A 270 1.44 10.83 24.69
C MET A 270 0.21 11.48 25.35
N ASN A 271 -0.86 10.72 25.54
CA ASN A 271 -2.10 11.20 26.15
C ASN A 271 -1.92 11.66 27.60
N VAL A 272 -1.14 10.92 28.38
CA VAL A 272 -0.78 11.27 29.77
C VAL A 272 0.12 12.50 29.80
N LEU A 273 1.19 12.54 29.00
CA LEU A 273 2.13 13.66 28.94
C LEU A 273 1.45 14.98 28.51
N ASN A 274 0.48 14.91 27.60
CA ASN A 274 -0.30 16.08 27.17
C ASN A 274 -1.18 16.68 28.28
N ALA A 275 -1.41 15.95 29.38
CA ALA A 275 -2.08 16.46 30.59
C ALA A 275 -1.09 16.97 31.65
N LEU A 276 0.22 16.96 31.37
CA LEU A 276 1.28 17.38 32.29
C LEU A 276 2.03 18.63 31.77
N PRO A 277 2.53 19.49 32.67
CA PRO A 277 3.42 20.59 32.30
C PRO A 277 4.67 20.09 31.59
N LYS A 278 5.14 20.83 30.56
CA LYS A 278 6.31 20.46 29.75
C LYS A 278 7.56 20.15 30.59
N SER A 279 7.79 20.88 31.67
CA SER A 279 8.93 20.69 32.58
C SER A 279 8.97 19.30 33.24
N LEU A 280 7.82 18.67 33.46
CA LEU A 280 7.71 17.36 34.08
C LEU A 280 7.67 16.20 33.08
N GLN A 281 7.42 16.48 31.80
CA GLN A 281 7.15 15.42 30.81
C GLN A 281 8.33 14.45 30.64
N VAL A 282 9.57 14.93 30.74
CA VAL A 282 10.76 14.06 30.62
C VAL A 282 10.79 13.04 31.76
N LYS A 283 10.63 13.48 33.02
CA LYS A 283 10.63 12.60 34.18
C LYS A 283 9.43 11.65 34.18
N ALA A 284 8.23 12.18 33.92
CA ALA A 284 7.01 11.38 33.85
C ALA A 284 7.07 10.32 32.74
N LYS A 285 7.71 10.63 31.60
CA LYS A 285 7.93 9.65 30.54
C LYS A 285 8.83 8.50 31.01
N GLY A 286 9.87 8.79 31.79
CA GLY A 286 10.72 7.77 32.42
C GLY A 286 9.90 6.83 33.30
N HIS A 287 9.13 7.38 34.23
CA HIS A 287 8.28 6.56 35.11
C HIS A 287 7.22 5.75 34.34
N LEU A 288 6.64 6.30 33.26
CA LEU A 288 5.74 5.54 32.39
C LEU A 288 6.47 4.38 31.68
N HIS A 289 7.72 4.60 31.26
CA HIS A 289 8.56 3.56 30.69
C HIS A 289 8.84 2.43 31.69
N ASP A 290 9.12 2.76 32.94
CA ASP A 290 9.38 1.78 34.01
C ASP A 290 8.21 0.80 34.17
N ILE A 291 6.96 1.25 33.97
CA ILE A 291 5.77 0.39 34.02
C ILE A 291 5.80 -0.67 32.92
N TRP A 292 5.90 -0.25 31.67
CA TRP A 292 5.70 -1.17 30.55
C TRP A 292 6.97 -1.88 30.11
N GLN A 293 8.14 -1.46 30.60
CA GLN A 293 9.40 -2.17 30.42
C GLN A 293 9.74 -3.12 31.56
N ALA A 294 8.97 -3.13 32.64
CA ALA A 294 9.13 -4.10 33.72
C ALA A 294 9.15 -5.55 33.20
N GLU A 295 9.86 -6.42 33.92
CA GLU A 295 10.02 -7.82 33.54
C GLU A 295 8.75 -8.64 33.86
N THR A 296 8.05 -8.24 34.92
CA THR A 296 6.84 -8.92 35.38
C THR A 296 5.67 -7.96 35.57
N LYS A 297 4.46 -8.49 35.48
CA LYS A 297 3.21 -7.76 35.73
C LYS A 297 3.14 -7.23 37.17
N VAL A 298 3.75 -7.93 38.13
CA VAL A 298 3.83 -7.46 39.53
C VAL A 298 4.67 -6.19 39.63
N GLN A 299 5.88 -6.21 39.06
CA GLN A 299 6.75 -5.02 39.03
C GLN A 299 6.10 -3.86 38.25
N ALA A 300 5.44 -4.16 37.13
CA ALA A 300 4.70 -3.17 36.35
C ALA A 300 3.62 -2.49 37.19
N ASN A 301 2.87 -3.26 37.98
CA ASN A 301 1.85 -2.73 38.88
C ASN A 301 2.46 -1.86 39.98
N ALA A 302 3.56 -2.27 40.60
CA ALA A 302 4.26 -1.45 41.59
C ALA A 302 4.73 -0.11 41.00
N ALA A 303 5.31 -0.12 39.78
CA ALA A 303 5.68 1.09 39.07
C ALA A 303 4.46 1.97 38.71
N PHE A 304 3.31 1.34 38.44
CA PHE A 304 2.05 2.03 38.18
C PHE A 304 1.56 2.77 39.43
N ASP A 305 1.59 2.11 40.58
CA ASP A 305 1.20 2.68 41.87
C ASP A 305 2.15 3.81 42.28
N TYR A 306 3.45 3.65 42.06
CA TYR A 306 4.42 4.74 42.24
C TYR A 306 4.12 5.97 41.36
N PHE A 307 3.71 5.77 40.10
CA PHE A 307 3.30 6.87 39.23
C PHE A 307 2.06 7.59 39.79
N ILE A 308 1.08 6.84 40.28
CA ILE A 308 -0.14 7.38 40.89
C ILE A 308 0.21 8.22 42.11
N GLU A 309 1.04 7.72 43.03
CA GLU A 309 1.46 8.45 44.23
C GLU A 309 2.24 9.71 43.88
N THR A 310 3.18 9.62 42.92
CA THR A 310 4.06 10.73 42.56
C THR A 310 3.31 11.91 41.91
N TYR A 311 2.33 11.62 41.05
CA TYR A 311 1.66 12.64 40.25
C TYR A 311 0.20 12.91 40.67
N GLY A 312 -0.39 12.04 41.48
CA GLY A 312 -1.82 12.01 41.75
C GLY A 312 -2.38 13.22 42.48
N VAL A 313 -1.60 13.77 43.40
CA VAL A 313 -2.03 14.92 44.22
C VAL A 313 -2.28 16.17 43.36
N LYS A 314 -1.48 16.39 42.31
CA LYS A 314 -1.51 17.62 41.50
C LYS A 314 -2.07 17.44 40.10
N TYR A 315 -2.05 16.23 39.55
CA TYR A 315 -2.31 15.98 38.13
C TYR A 315 -3.38 14.91 37.89
N GLU A 316 -4.53 15.05 38.54
CA GLU A 316 -5.67 14.13 38.44
C GLU A 316 -6.05 13.78 37.00
N LYS A 317 -6.06 14.77 36.08
CA LYS A 317 -6.36 14.55 34.66
C LYS A 317 -5.39 13.59 33.97
N ALA A 318 -4.10 13.61 34.36
CA ALA A 318 -3.09 12.70 33.82
C ALA A 318 -3.30 11.28 34.37
N LEU A 319 -3.62 11.16 35.67
CA LEU A 319 -3.94 9.89 36.31
C LEU A 319 -5.20 9.24 35.72
N ALA A 320 -6.29 9.99 35.58
CA ALA A 320 -7.55 9.49 35.03
C ALA A 320 -7.36 8.89 33.63
N LYS A 321 -6.44 9.45 32.83
CA LYS A 321 -6.08 8.90 31.51
C LYS A 321 -5.29 7.60 31.59
N LEU A 322 -4.54 7.37 32.66
CA LEU A 322 -3.70 6.19 32.86
C LEU A 322 -4.46 5.05 33.55
N VAL A 323 -5.04 5.33 34.73
CA VAL A 323 -5.67 4.34 35.63
C VAL A 323 -6.82 3.59 34.98
N LYS A 324 -7.69 4.29 34.22
CA LYS A 324 -8.87 3.68 33.59
C LYS A 324 -8.55 2.55 32.61
N ASP A 325 -7.32 2.49 32.12
CA ASP A 325 -6.86 1.53 31.12
C ASP A 325 -5.80 0.56 31.71
N ARG A 326 -5.60 0.52 33.04
CA ARG A 326 -4.52 -0.26 33.70
C ARG A 326 -4.47 -1.72 33.24
N ASP A 327 -5.59 -2.44 33.33
CA ASP A 327 -5.63 -3.86 32.96
C ASP A 327 -5.35 -4.06 31.48
N ALA A 328 -6.02 -3.28 30.62
CA ALA A 328 -5.85 -3.35 29.18
C ALA A 328 -4.45 -2.89 28.72
N LEU A 329 -3.72 -2.10 29.51
CA LEU A 329 -2.34 -1.73 29.23
C LEU A 329 -1.35 -2.86 29.55
N LEU A 330 -1.71 -3.76 30.46
CA LEU A 330 -0.85 -4.84 30.96
C LEU A 330 -1.26 -6.23 30.42
N THR A 331 -2.26 -6.31 29.54
CA THR A 331 -2.71 -7.56 28.90
C THR A 331 -1.58 -8.32 28.21
N PHE A 332 -0.59 -7.62 27.64
CA PHE A 332 0.52 -8.24 26.93
C PHE A 332 1.33 -9.22 27.80
N TYR A 333 1.36 -9.08 29.12
CA TYR A 333 2.07 -10.01 30.02
C TYR A 333 1.53 -11.44 29.95
N ASP A 334 0.28 -11.59 29.49
CA ASP A 334 -0.37 -12.89 29.34
C ASP A 334 -0.17 -13.49 27.93
N PHE A 335 0.84 -13.00 27.19
CA PHE A 335 1.28 -13.46 25.87
C PHE A 335 2.80 -13.62 25.86
N PRO A 336 3.40 -14.42 24.94
CA PRO A 336 4.84 -14.68 24.92
C PRO A 336 5.71 -13.42 24.99
N ALA A 337 6.76 -13.45 25.80
CA ALA A 337 7.65 -12.30 26.03
C ALA A 337 8.27 -11.78 24.73
N GLU A 338 8.57 -12.70 23.80
CA GLU A 338 9.13 -12.39 22.48
C GLU A 338 8.18 -11.49 21.66
N HIS A 339 6.87 -11.55 21.91
CA HIS A 339 5.86 -10.80 21.17
C HIS A 339 5.69 -9.37 21.72
N TRP A 340 6.09 -9.11 22.97
CA TRP A 340 5.81 -7.87 23.70
C TRP A 340 6.19 -6.61 22.94
N LYS A 341 7.37 -6.62 22.30
CA LYS A 341 7.85 -5.48 21.50
C LYS A 341 6.92 -5.11 20.35
N HIS A 342 6.12 -6.06 19.85
CA HIS A 342 5.16 -5.86 18.76
C HIS A 342 3.76 -5.50 19.25
N ILE A 343 3.33 -6.09 20.38
CA ILE A 343 1.93 -5.98 20.85
C ILE A 343 1.72 -4.86 21.88
N ARG A 344 2.78 -4.31 22.49
CA ARG A 344 2.68 -3.12 23.35
C ARG A 344 2.33 -1.83 22.58
N THR A 345 2.47 -1.83 21.25
CA THR A 345 2.33 -0.63 20.41
C THR A 345 1.53 -0.86 19.13
N SER A 346 0.92 0.20 18.60
CA SER A 346 0.31 0.28 17.26
C SER A 346 1.28 0.69 16.16
N ASN A 347 2.59 0.54 16.40
CA ASN A 347 3.65 0.97 15.49
C ASN A 347 3.55 0.44 14.04
N PRO A 348 3.08 -0.80 13.76
CA PRO A 348 2.88 -1.25 12.37
C PRO A 348 2.00 -0.29 11.54
N ILE A 349 1.02 0.33 12.19
CA ILE A 349 0.14 1.31 11.56
C ILE A 349 0.81 2.70 11.54
N GLU A 350 1.22 3.20 12.70
CA GLU A 350 1.79 4.56 12.84
C GLU A 350 3.01 4.81 11.95
N SER A 351 3.98 3.87 11.91
CA SER A 351 5.19 4.00 11.09
C SER A 351 4.88 4.07 9.59
N THR A 352 3.90 3.28 9.15
CA THR A 352 3.46 3.28 7.76
C THR A 352 2.77 4.59 7.42
N PHE A 353 1.91 5.08 8.31
CA PHE A 353 1.20 6.34 8.10
C PHE A 353 2.04 7.59 8.31
N ALA A 354 3.13 7.56 9.08
CA ALA A 354 4.10 8.63 9.10
C ALA A 354 4.68 8.87 7.69
N THR A 355 4.98 7.78 6.98
CA THR A 355 5.44 7.85 5.59
C THR A 355 4.35 8.41 4.68
N VAL A 356 3.10 7.96 4.82
CA VAL A 356 1.95 8.48 4.05
C VAL A 356 1.76 9.98 4.31
N ARG A 357 1.68 10.41 5.58
CA ARG A 357 1.50 11.81 5.99
C ARG A 357 2.63 12.70 5.49
N HIS A 358 3.88 12.25 5.55
CA HIS A 358 5.02 12.99 5.01
C HIS A 358 4.86 13.27 3.51
N ARG A 359 4.38 12.27 2.75
CA ARG A 359 4.21 12.33 1.30
C ARG A 359 2.97 13.12 0.89
N THR A 360 1.85 12.97 1.59
CA THR A 360 0.61 13.71 1.33
C THR A 360 0.70 15.19 1.72
N ARG A 361 1.58 15.55 2.67
CA ARG A 361 1.89 16.95 3.01
C ARG A 361 2.56 17.73 1.87
N ARG A 362 3.26 17.05 0.95
CA ARG A 362 3.86 17.69 -0.24
C ARG A 362 2.84 17.85 -1.36
N THR A 363 1.91 16.92 -1.50
CA THR A 363 0.82 16.97 -2.51
C THR A 363 -0.42 17.73 -2.01
N LYS A 364 -0.24 18.71 -1.10
CA LYS A 364 -1.32 19.43 -0.40
C LYS A 364 -2.43 19.84 -1.38
N GLY A 365 -3.60 19.25 -1.20
CA GLY A 365 -4.80 19.66 -1.91
C GLY A 365 -4.95 19.15 -3.36
N CYS A 366 -4.39 18.02 -3.78
CA CYS A 366 -4.62 17.51 -5.16
C CYS A 366 -5.55 16.30 -5.26
N LEU A 367 -6.18 15.86 -4.16
CA LEU A 367 -6.82 14.55 -4.09
C LEU A 367 -8.29 14.62 -3.65
N SER A 368 -9.14 13.96 -4.44
CA SER A 368 -10.49 13.57 -4.01
C SER A 368 -10.40 12.52 -2.89
N ARG A 369 -11.48 12.36 -2.12
CA ARG A 369 -11.63 11.29 -1.11
C ARG A 369 -11.26 9.91 -1.67
N LYS A 370 -11.86 9.55 -2.80
CA LYS A 370 -11.65 8.27 -3.51
C LYS A 370 -10.17 8.05 -3.86
N THR A 371 -9.52 9.07 -4.43
CA THR A 371 -8.11 8.99 -4.81
C THR A 371 -7.19 8.94 -3.59
N GLY A 372 -7.49 9.72 -2.55
CA GLY A 372 -6.71 9.71 -1.30
C GLY A 372 -6.71 8.33 -0.64
N LEU A 373 -7.86 7.66 -0.62
CA LEU A 373 -8.00 6.31 -0.09
C LEU A 373 -7.24 5.29 -0.94
N ALA A 374 -7.44 5.26 -2.26
CA ALA A 374 -6.70 4.38 -3.17
C ALA A 374 -5.17 4.57 -3.05
N MET A 375 -4.71 5.79 -2.83
CA MET A 375 -3.30 6.07 -2.59
C MET A 375 -2.79 5.56 -1.25
N ALA A 376 -3.53 5.83 -0.17
CA ALA A 376 -3.19 5.31 1.14
C ALA A 376 -3.10 3.78 1.08
N PHE A 377 -4.02 3.12 0.37
CA PHE A 377 -3.99 1.69 0.11
C PHE A 377 -2.67 1.26 -0.55
N ARG A 378 -2.31 1.85 -1.70
CA ARG A 378 -1.06 1.48 -2.41
C ARG A 378 0.19 1.73 -1.56
N LEU A 379 0.20 2.79 -0.77
CA LEU A 379 1.28 3.09 0.19
C LEU A 379 1.40 2.00 1.25
N MET A 380 0.28 1.61 1.86
CA MET A 380 0.22 0.57 2.88
C MET A 380 0.66 -0.78 2.31
N MET A 381 0.17 -1.16 1.13
CA MET A 381 0.57 -2.40 0.44
C MET A 381 2.07 -2.41 0.10
N SER A 382 2.65 -1.26 -0.28
CA SER A 382 4.09 -1.15 -0.48
C SER A 382 4.88 -1.30 0.83
N ALA A 383 4.40 -0.69 1.91
CA ALA A 383 5.08 -0.74 3.20
C ALA A 383 5.00 -2.12 3.86
N GLN A 384 3.88 -2.83 3.66
CA GLN A 384 3.65 -4.19 4.13
C GLN A 384 4.78 -5.14 3.72
N LYS A 385 5.35 -4.97 2.51
CA LYS A 385 6.49 -5.78 2.02
C LYS A 385 7.73 -5.70 2.92
N LYS A 386 7.85 -4.65 3.74
CA LYS A 386 8.98 -4.42 4.66
C LYS A 386 8.59 -4.62 6.12
N TRP A 387 7.35 -4.99 6.42
CA TRP A 387 6.94 -5.24 7.79
C TRP A 387 7.69 -6.46 8.33
N ARG A 388 8.33 -6.26 9.48
CA ARG A 388 8.96 -7.35 10.22
C ARG A 388 7.87 -8.32 10.67
N LYS A 389 8.15 -9.62 10.60
CA LYS A 389 7.31 -10.63 11.24
C LYS A 389 7.28 -10.44 12.75
N LEU A 390 6.38 -11.13 13.43
CA LEU A 390 6.45 -11.27 14.88
C LEU A 390 7.74 -12.00 15.27
N ASP A 391 8.38 -11.50 16.31
CA ASP A 391 9.44 -12.23 16.98
C ASP A 391 8.82 -13.39 17.74
N GLY A 392 9.54 -14.48 17.97
CA GLY A 392 8.98 -15.65 18.63
C GLY A 392 7.85 -16.32 17.86
N GLN A 393 7.78 -16.20 16.53
CA GLN A 393 6.72 -16.81 15.71
C GLN A 393 6.51 -18.32 15.96
N ASN A 394 7.53 -19.02 16.47
CA ASN A 394 7.47 -20.42 16.92
C ASN A 394 6.53 -20.65 18.12
N ARG A 395 6.13 -19.59 18.85
CA ARG A 395 5.17 -19.62 19.96
C ARG A 395 3.71 -19.49 19.50
N LEU A 396 3.45 -19.08 18.26
CA LEU A 396 2.07 -18.91 17.75
C LEU A 396 1.23 -20.19 17.80
N PRO A 397 1.77 -21.39 17.52
CA PRO A 397 1.04 -22.65 17.73
C PRO A 397 0.59 -22.86 19.18
N GLU A 398 1.39 -22.46 20.16
CA GLU A 398 1.06 -22.58 21.59
C GLU A 398 -0.16 -21.72 21.93
N ILE A 399 -0.22 -20.51 21.38
CA ILE A 399 -1.37 -19.61 21.52
C ILE A 399 -2.62 -20.19 20.83
N ILE A 400 -2.44 -20.81 19.67
CA ILE A 400 -3.53 -21.46 18.94
C ILE A 400 -4.12 -22.62 19.75
N GLN A 401 -3.26 -23.40 20.42
CA GLN A 401 -3.64 -24.51 21.29
C GLN A 401 -4.26 -24.05 22.62
N GLY A 402 -4.22 -22.74 22.93
CA GLY A 402 -4.77 -22.18 24.15
C GLY A 402 -3.86 -22.34 25.37
N ILE A 403 -2.55 -22.53 25.17
CA ILE A 403 -1.58 -22.54 26.26
C ILE A 403 -1.55 -21.16 26.93
N GLU A 404 -1.67 -21.14 28.25
CA GLU A 404 -1.62 -19.92 29.04
C GLU A 404 -0.18 -19.42 29.18
N PHE A 405 -0.01 -18.10 29.15
CA PHE A 405 1.25 -17.43 29.46
C PHE A 405 1.05 -16.53 30.67
N ARG A 406 2.07 -16.49 31.53
CA ARG A 406 2.15 -15.56 32.68
C ARG A 406 3.53 -14.94 32.66
N ASP A 407 3.58 -13.61 32.67
CA ASP A 407 4.81 -12.83 32.46
C ASP A 407 5.60 -13.30 31.23
N GLY A 408 4.87 -13.67 30.18
CA GLY A 408 5.42 -14.09 28.90
C GLY A 408 6.09 -15.46 28.89
N LEU A 409 6.03 -16.19 30.00
CA LEU A 409 6.47 -17.57 30.11
C LEU A 409 5.29 -18.53 30.03
N ARG A 410 5.51 -19.68 29.40
CA ARG A 410 4.52 -20.75 29.30
C ARG A 410 4.15 -21.23 30.70
N HIS A 411 2.86 -21.17 31.02
CA HIS A 411 2.31 -21.75 32.24
C HIS A 411 1.70 -23.11 31.90
N LEU A 412 2.42 -24.18 32.24
CA LEU A 412 1.85 -25.53 32.16
C LEU A 412 0.83 -25.66 33.29
N GLN A 413 -0.46 -25.74 32.95
CA GLN A 413 -1.43 -26.27 33.89
C GLN A 413 -1.01 -27.71 34.17
N ALA A 414 -0.62 -28.01 35.41
CA ALA A 414 -0.50 -29.40 35.85
C ALA A 414 -1.87 -30.03 35.59
N ALA A 415 -1.90 -31.09 34.77
CA ALA A 415 -3.12 -31.84 34.54
C ALA A 415 -3.68 -32.27 35.91
N ALA A 416 -4.89 -31.82 36.22
CA ALA A 416 -5.63 -32.23 37.41
C ALA A 416 -6.12 -33.68 37.26
#